data_AF-A0AAJ7EKL8-F1
#
_entry.id   AF-A0AAJ7EKL8-F1
#
_cell.length_a   1.000
_cell.length_b   1.000
_cell.length_c   1.000
_cell.angle_alpha   90.00
_cell.angle_beta   90.00
_cell.angle_gamma   90.00
#
_symmetry.space_group_name_H-M   'P 1'
#
loop_
_entity.id
_entity.type
_entity.pdbx_description
1 polymer ?
#
loop_
_entity_poly.entity_id
_entity_poly.type
_entity_poly.pdbx_seq_one_letter_code
_entity_poly.pdbx_strand_id
1 'polypeptide(L)'
;MLLPIFHFSAMAVDMYVLWYDQTYVELPFNNPLVKALPLKSRCMFLTIWCLILQITYHMVAFLNDVFGTNAAAPKKKPIIRLIKDVLFSVAFPVAVYVSSAFWGIYAIDKDLIYPEYIAKLYPEWVNHILHTTVAIFMFIELLITNRNYPSRKVGLSAMSTFIVLYISWYLTVYFMTGTWAYPLFDELNWPLRIVFLLFSYLVVVAIYIVAEKLNYIAAGSKPEKNLSGKHKKR
;
A
#
# COMPACT_ATOMS: atom_id res chain seq x y z
N MET A 1 3.02 19.99 -14.11
CA MET A 1 1.54 19.88 -14.20
C MET A 1 1.04 18.45 -14.12
N LEU A 2 1.73 17.44 -14.68
CA LEU A 2 1.25 16.05 -14.63
C LEU A 2 1.27 15.39 -13.24
N LEU A 3 2.31 15.61 -12.42
CA LEU A 3 2.42 14.97 -11.09
C LEU A 3 1.27 15.34 -10.11
N PRO A 4 0.91 16.63 -9.92
CA PRO A 4 -0.22 16.98 -9.06
C PRO A 4 -1.54 16.34 -9.51
N ILE A 5 -1.79 16.30 -10.83
CA ILE A 5 -3.01 15.71 -11.38
C ILE A 5 -3.05 14.22 -11.09
N PHE A 6 -1.94 13.51 -11.29
CA PHE A 6 -1.83 12.08 -11.01
C PHE A 6 -2.08 11.78 -9.53
N HIS A 7 -1.36 12.42 -8.62
CA HIS A 7 -1.51 12.15 -7.18
C HIS A 7 -2.90 12.49 -6.66
N PHE A 8 -3.48 13.62 -7.10
CA PHE A 8 -4.84 13.98 -6.74
C PHE A 8 -5.87 12.96 -7.27
N SER A 9 -5.72 12.53 -8.53
CA SER A 9 -6.64 11.58 -9.15
C SER A 9 -6.58 10.21 -8.46
N ALA A 10 -5.38 9.69 -8.18
CA ALA A 10 -5.20 8.44 -7.47
C ALA A 10 -5.79 8.51 -6.04
N MET A 11 -5.52 9.59 -5.30
CA MET A 11 -6.13 9.84 -4.00
C MET A 11 -7.66 9.88 -4.09
N ALA A 12 -8.22 10.59 -5.06
CA ALA A 12 -9.68 10.72 -5.23
C ALA A 12 -10.34 9.38 -5.56
N VAL A 13 -9.71 8.56 -6.42
CA VAL A 13 -10.19 7.21 -6.75
C VAL A 13 -10.20 6.32 -5.51
N ASP A 14 -9.11 6.28 -4.75
CA ASP A 14 -9.02 5.46 -3.54
C ASP A 14 -10.01 5.91 -2.45
N MET A 15 -10.18 7.23 -2.28
CA MET A 15 -11.18 7.80 -1.37
C MET A 15 -12.61 7.47 -1.79
N TYR A 16 -12.91 7.53 -3.09
CA TYR A 16 -14.22 7.17 -3.62
C TYR A 16 -14.54 5.71 -3.37
N VAL A 17 -13.56 4.81 -3.54
CA VAL A 17 -13.73 3.38 -3.25
C VAL A 17 -13.96 3.12 -1.77
N LEU A 18 -13.20 3.78 -0.90
CA LEU A 18 -13.42 3.67 0.54
C LEU A 18 -14.82 4.16 0.91
N TRP A 19 -15.25 5.30 0.38
CA TRP A 19 -16.61 5.80 0.59
C TRP A 19 -17.67 4.82 0.07
N TYR A 20 -17.48 4.25 -1.12
CA TYR A 20 -18.40 3.31 -1.73
C TYR A 20 -18.54 2.03 -0.88
N ASP A 21 -17.42 1.40 -0.49
CA ASP A 21 -17.43 0.22 0.37
C ASP A 21 -18.15 0.50 1.70
N GLN A 22 -17.85 1.64 2.33
CA GLN A 22 -18.45 2.01 3.61
C GLN A 22 -19.93 2.39 3.50
N THR A 23 -20.41 2.78 2.31
CA THR A 23 -21.80 3.23 2.11
C THR A 23 -22.70 2.10 1.60
N TYR A 24 -22.21 1.31 0.64
CA TYR A 24 -23.05 0.39 -0.14
C TYR A 24 -22.77 -1.09 0.10
N VAL A 25 -21.63 -1.45 0.71
CA VAL A 25 -21.28 -2.85 0.96
C VAL A 25 -21.55 -3.20 2.41
N GLU A 26 -22.31 -4.26 2.65
CA GLU A 26 -22.57 -4.80 3.98
C GLU A 26 -22.05 -6.23 4.08
N LEU A 27 -21.03 -6.43 4.92
CA LEU A 27 -20.43 -7.75 5.12
C LEU A 27 -21.31 -8.60 6.04
N PRO A 28 -21.60 -9.86 5.70
CA PRO A 28 -22.54 -10.70 6.43
C PRO A 28 -21.89 -11.36 7.65
N PHE A 29 -21.17 -10.59 8.47
CA PHE A 29 -20.63 -11.11 9.72
C PHE A 29 -21.77 -11.43 10.67
N ASN A 30 -21.75 -12.59 11.31
CA ASN A 30 -22.75 -12.95 12.33
C ASN A 30 -22.33 -12.52 13.74
N ASN A 31 -21.02 -12.42 13.99
CA ASN A 31 -20.46 -12.11 15.29
C ASN A 31 -20.70 -10.64 15.67
N PRO A 32 -21.44 -10.34 16.77
CA PRO A 32 -21.70 -8.97 17.21
C PRO A 32 -20.44 -8.17 17.53
N LEU A 33 -19.40 -8.83 18.05
CA LEU A 33 -18.12 -8.17 18.37
C LEU A 33 -17.42 -7.71 17.09
N VAL A 34 -17.49 -8.51 16.02
CA VAL A 34 -16.94 -8.13 14.71
C VAL A 34 -17.73 -6.96 14.11
N LYS A 35 -19.07 -6.98 14.20
CA LYS A 35 -19.92 -5.87 13.72
C LYS A 35 -19.63 -4.54 14.42
N ALA A 36 -19.23 -4.59 15.69
CA ALA A 36 -18.90 -3.40 16.48
C ALA A 36 -17.52 -2.80 16.15
N LEU A 37 -16.71 -3.48 15.33
CA LEU A 37 -15.38 -2.97 14.97
C LEU A 37 -15.46 -1.73 14.06
N PRO A 38 -14.45 -0.84 14.12
CA PRO A 38 -14.37 0.33 13.25
C PRO A 38 -14.48 0.00 11.77
N LEU A 39 -14.91 1.00 10.99
CA LEU A 39 -15.06 0.89 9.53
C LEU A 39 -15.98 -0.27 9.10
N LYS A 40 -17.06 -0.55 9.84
CA LYS A 40 -17.95 -1.69 9.56
C LYS A 40 -17.18 -3.02 9.43
N SER A 41 -16.30 -3.30 10.40
CA SER A 41 -15.41 -4.49 10.43
C SER A 41 -14.25 -4.49 9.44
N ARG A 42 -14.14 -3.50 8.54
CA ARG A 42 -13.08 -3.47 7.51
C ARG A 42 -11.67 -3.28 8.06
N CYS A 43 -11.55 -2.74 9.27
CA CYS A 43 -10.25 -2.60 9.93
C CYS A 43 -9.52 -3.94 10.16
N MET A 44 -10.21 -5.08 10.03
CA MET A 44 -9.60 -6.41 10.11
C MET A 44 -8.78 -6.79 8.87
N PHE A 45 -9.00 -6.13 7.74
CA PHE A 45 -8.46 -6.52 6.44
C PHE A 45 -7.24 -5.68 6.07
N LEU A 46 -6.12 -6.34 5.72
CA LEU A 46 -4.91 -5.65 5.22
C LEU A 46 -5.22 -4.76 4.02
N THR A 47 -6.17 -5.17 3.17
CA THR A 47 -6.63 -4.39 2.01
C THR A 47 -7.03 -2.97 2.39
N ILE A 48 -7.70 -2.79 3.53
CA ILE A 48 -8.20 -1.47 3.98
C ILE A 48 -7.09 -0.64 4.61
N TRP A 49 -6.19 -1.28 5.35
CA TRP A 49 -4.95 -0.64 5.81
C TRP A 49 -4.09 -0.16 4.64
N CYS A 50 -4.00 -0.97 3.58
CA CYS A 50 -3.32 -0.62 2.35
C CYS A 50 -3.99 0.57 1.65
N LEU A 51 -5.32 0.56 1.51
CA LEU A 51 -6.06 1.66 0.87
C LEU A 51 -5.87 2.98 1.62
N ILE A 52 -5.97 2.97 2.97
CA ILE A 52 -5.73 4.17 3.80
C ILE A 52 -4.28 4.66 3.64
N LEU A 53 -3.31 3.73 3.58
CA LEU A 53 -1.92 4.05 3.33
C LEU A 53 -1.72 4.68 1.93
N GLN A 54 -2.41 4.18 0.90
CA GLN A 54 -2.36 4.76 -0.45
C GLN A 54 -2.95 6.17 -0.47
N ILE A 55 -4.14 6.38 0.13
CA ILE A 55 -4.75 7.71 0.26
C ILE A 55 -3.79 8.68 0.95
N THR A 56 -3.22 8.26 2.07
CA THR A 56 -2.26 9.07 2.85
C THR A 56 -1.01 9.41 2.03
N TYR A 57 -0.46 8.41 1.34
CA TYR A 57 0.71 8.59 0.50
C TYR A 57 0.45 9.58 -0.63
N HIS A 58 -0.63 9.40 -1.40
CA HIS A 58 -0.96 10.24 -2.54
C HIS A 58 -1.35 11.66 -2.10
N MET A 59 -1.97 11.82 -0.93
CA MET A 59 -2.20 13.15 -0.32
C MET A 59 -0.87 13.85 -0.01
N VAL A 60 0.07 13.18 0.66
CA VAL A 60 1.40 13.75 0.96
C VAL A 60 2.18 14.03 -0.32
N ALA A 61 2.05 13.17 -1.33
CA ALA A 61 2.69 13.34 -2.63
C ALA A 61 2.13 14.56 -3.38
N PHE A 62 0.81 14.72 -3.41
CA PHE A 62 0.15 15.90 -3.97
C PHE A 62 0.61 17.19 -3.28
N LEU A 63 0.61 17.21 -1.94
CA LEU A 63 1.08 18.36 -1.17
C LEU A 63 2.57 18.65 -1.43
N ASN A 64 3.42 17.63 -1.58
CA ASN A 64 4.82 17.80 -1.98
C ASN A 64 4.95 18.37 -3.40
N ASP A 65 4.02 18.08 -4.31
CA ASP A 65 4.08 18.65 -5.66
C ASP A 65 3.71 20.13 -5.70
N VAL A 66 2.80 20.56 -4.81
CA VAL A 66 2.36 21.95 -4.69
C VAL A 66 3.36 22.80 -3.90
N PHE A 67 3.86 22.29 -2.78
CA PHE A 67 4.66 23.06 -1.82
C PHE A 67 6.12 22.61 -1.69
N GLY A 68 6.44 21.41 -2.17
CA GLY A 68 7.74 20.77 -2.02
C GLY A 68 8.56 20.75 -3.31
N THR A 69 9.28 19.66 -3.54
CA THR A 69 10.09 19.50 -4.75
C THR A 69 10.28 18.03 -5.12
N ASN A 70 10.38 17.77 -6.43
CA ASN A 70 10.76 16.48 -7.00
C ASN A 70 12.07 16.57 -7.79
N ALA A 71 12.88 17.60 -7.57
CA ALA A 71 14.21 17.69 -8.17
C ALA A 71 15.07 16.50 -7.74
N ALA A 72 15.92 15.99 -8.64
CA ALA A 72 16.81 14.88 -8.34
C ALA A 72 17.85 15.25 -7.26
N ALA A 73 18.41 16.46 -7.34
CA ALA A 73 19.37 17.01 -6.38
C ALA A 73 18.91 18.39 -5.86
N PRO A 74 17.92 18.44 -4.94
CA PRO A 74 17.45 19.70 -4.40
C PRO A 74 18.49 20.28 -3.42
N LYS A 75 18.74 21.59 -3.50
CA LYS A 75 19.67 22.29 -2.58
C LYS A 75 19.26 22.19 -1.11
N LYS A 76 17.95 22.19 -0.83
CA LYS A 76 17.35 21.97 0.49
C LYS A 76 16.19 20.98 0.33
N LYS A 77 16.21 19.91 1.13
CA LYS A 77 15.14 18.91 1.14
C LYS A 77 14.04 19.38 2.10
N PRO A 78 12.83 19.71 1.62
CA PRO A 78 11.73 20.08 2.51
C PRO A 78 11.27 18.85 3.30
N ILE A 79 10.75 19.06 4.53
CA ILE A 79 10.31 17.95 5.40
C ILE A 79 9.24 17.08 4.73
N ILE A 80 8.31 17.70 4.00
CA ILE A 80 7.27 16.99 3.27
C ILE A 80 7.82 15.98 2.26
N ARG A 81 8.99 16.29 1.67
CA ARG A 81 9.67 15.40 0.75
C ARG A 81 10.26 14.19 1.48
N LEU A 82 10.82 14.40 2.67
CA LEU A 82 11.33 13.30 3.51
C LEU A 82 10.19 12.36 3.93
N ILE A 83 9.07 12.93 4.39
CA ILE A 83 7.87 12.15 4.79
C ILE A 83 7.37 11.34 3.58
N LYS A 84 7.24 11.98 2.41
CA LYS A 84 6.82 11.29 1.19
C LYS A 84 7.73 10.11 0.85
N ASP A 85 9.05 10.32 0.88
CA ASP A 85 10.03 9.30 0.48
C ASP A 85 10.03 8.12 1.49
N VAL A 86 9.82 8.38 2.79
CA VAL A 86 9.64 7.32 3.80
C VAL A 86 8.31 6.59 3.60
N LEU A 87 7.19 7.30 3.39
CA LEU A 87 5.90 6.68 3.15
C LEU A 87 5.92 5.80 1.90
N PHE A 88 6.60 6.21 0.83
CA PHE A 88 6.76 5.38 -0.38
C PHE A 88 7.39 4.03 -0.06
N SER A 89 8.39 4.01 0.84
CA SER A 89 9.09 2.79 1.25
C SER A 89 8.20 1.79 2.01
N VAL A 90 7.03 2.22 2.47
CA VAL A 90 6.00 1.38 3.09
C VAL A 90 4.86 1.10 2.10
N ALA A 91 4.33 2.14 1.45
CA ALA A 91 3.18 2.07 0.55
C ALA A 91 3.41 1.17 -0.65
N PHE A 92 4.62 1.21 -1.24
CA PHE A 92 4.94 0.41 -2.42
C PHE A 92 4.94 -1.09 -2.11
N PRO A 93 5.74 -1.60 -1.15
CA PRO A 93 5.79 -3.03 -0.90
C PRO A 93 4.46 -3.59 -0.36
N VAL A 94 3.70 -2.81 0.41
CA VAL A 94 2.37 -3.22 0.88
C VAL A 94 1.37 -3.33 -0.27
N ALA A 95 1.32 -2.35 -1.19
CA ALA A 95 0.41 -2.40 -2.33
C ALA A 95 0.69 -3.60 -3.25
N VAL A 96 1.97 -3.82 -3.56
CA VAL A 96 2.39 -4.95 -4.38
C VAL A 96 2.09 -6.27 -3.66
N TYR A 97 2.36 -6.38 -2.36
CA TYR A 97 2.04 -7.60 -1.60
C TYR A 97 0.53 -7.87 -1.57
N VAL A 98 -0.31 -6.88 -1.25
CA VAL A 98 -1.77 -7.04 -1.24
C VAL A 98 -2.27 -7.54 -2.59
N SER A 99 -1.79 -6.93 -3.69
CA SER A 99 -2.17 -7.34 -5.04
C SER A 99 -1.69 -8.76 -5.37
N SER A 100 -0.43 -9.07 -5.08
CA SER A 100 0.18 -10.37 -5.38
C SER A 100 -0.45 -11.49 -4.56
N ALA A 101 -0.68 -11.27 -3.27
CA ALA A 101 -1.27 -12.24 -2.37
C ALA A 101 -2.73 -12.48 -2.72
N PHE A 102 -3.51 -11.43 -2.96
CA PHE A 102 -4.90 -11.55 -3.36
C PHE A 102 -5.02 -12.36 -4.65
N TRP A 103 -4.41 -11.91 -5.75
CA TRP A 103 -4.55 -12.61 -7.03
C TRP A 103 -3.88 -13.98 -7.06
N GLY A 104 -2.77 -14.15 -6.33
CA GLY A 104 -2.09 -15.44 -6.20
C GLY A 104 -2.96 -16.48 -5.50
N ILE A 105 -3.56 -16.13 -4.37
CA ILE A 105 -4.47 -17.04 -3.65
C ILE A 105 -5.75 -17.22 -4.46
N TYR A 106 -6.31 -16.14 -5.03
CA TYR A 106 -7.50 -16.18 -5.87
C TYR A 106 -7.37 -17.18 -7.03
N ALA A 107 -6.21 -17.24 -7.67
CA ALA A 107 -5.94 -18.13 -8.78
C ALA A 107 -5.80 -19.61 -8.38
N ILE A 108 -5.42 -19.88 -7.12
CA ILE A 108 -5.29 -21.24 -6.58
C ILE A 108 -6.65 -21.71 -6.05
N ASP A 109 -7.22 -20.93 -5.13
CA ASP A 109 -8.52 -21.15 -4.54
C ASP A 109 -9.11 -19.81 -4.06
N LYS A 110 -10.05 -19.30 -4.85
CA LYS A 110 -10.78 -18.05 -4.61
C LYS A 110 -11.53 -18.05 -3.29
N ASP A 111 -12.07 -19.18 -2.85
CA ASP A 111 -12.94 -19.21 -1.67
C ASP A 111 -12.16 -19.01 -0.36
N LEU A 112 -10.82 -19.14 -0.39
CA LEU A 112 -9.96 -18.85 0.77
C LEU A 112 -9.89 -17.36 1.14
N ILE A 113 -10.19 -16.46 0.20
CA ILE A 113 -10.04 -15.00 0.40
C ILE A 113 -11.21 -14.17 -0.12
N TYR A 114 -11.94 -14.67 -1.11
CA TYR A 114 -13.04 -13.96 -1.77
C TYR A 114 -14.18 -14.92 -2.16
N PRO A 115 -14.82 -15.56 -1.15
CA PRO A 115 -15.92 -16.49 -1.38
C PRO A 115 -17.03 -15.94 -2.27
N GLU A 116 -17.79 -16.83 -2.91
CA GLU A 116 -18.89 -16.43 -3.81
C GLU A 116 -19.93 -15.51 -3.15
N TYR A 117 -20.23 -15.71 -1.86
CA TYR A 117 -21.16 -14.85 -1.14
C TYR A 117 -20.60 -13.43 -0.89
N ILE A 118 -19.28 -13.27 -0.81
CA ILE A 118 -18.62 -11.96 -0.75
C ILE A 118 -18.57 -11.34 -2.14
N ALA A 119 -18.25 -12.12 -3.16
CA ALA A 119 -18.14 -11.65 -4.54
C ALA A 119 -19.43 -11.00 -5.05
N LYS A 120 -20.59 -11.53 -4.66
CA LYS A 120 -21.91 -10.96 -5.00
C LYS A 120 -22.17 -9.59 -4.39
N LEU A 121 -21.43 -9.20 -3.35
CA LEU A 121 -21.61 -7.92 -2.65
C LEU A 121 -20.73 -6.81 -3.25
N TYR A 122 -19.63 -7.18 -3.88
CA TYR A 122 -18.65 -6.24 -4.41
C TYR A 122 -18.75 -6.16 -5.93
N PRO A 123 -18.97 -4.96 -6.50
CA PRO A 123 -18.74 -4.75 -7.91
C PRO A 123 -17.28 -5.01 -8.29
N GLU A 124 -17.05 -5.59 -9.48
CA GLU A 124 -15.71 -5.91 -9.95
C GLU A 124 -14.76 -4.71 -9.97
N TRP A 125 -15.26 -3.52 -10.28
CA TRP A 125 -14.44 -2.31 -10.28
C TRP A 125 -13.92 -1.94 -8.87
N VAL A 126 -14.70 -2.20 -7.81
CA VAL A 126 -14.26 -2.01 -6.42
C VAL A 126 -13.15 -3.00 -6.10
N ASN A 127 -13.36 -4.27 -6.45
CA ASN A 127 -12.38 -5.33 -6.22
C ASN A 127 -11.04 -5.02 -6.93
N HIS A 128 -11.09 -4.58 -8.19
CA HIS A 128 -9.90 -4.20 -8.93
C HIS A 128 -9.21 -2.95 -8.38
N ILE A 129 -9.94 -1.97 -7.83
CA ILE A 129 -9.26 -0.84 -7.18
C ILE A 129 -8.53 -1.31 -5.92
N LEU A 130 -9.21 -2.07 -5.07
CA LEU A 130 -8.67 -2.58 -3.82
C LEU A 130 -7.45 -3.52 -4.00
N HIS A 131 -7.43 -4.33 -5.06
CA HIS A 131 -6.44 -5.41 -5.21
C HIS A 131 -5.56 -5.31 -6.47
N THR A 132 -5.77 -4.35 -7.37
CA THR A 132 -4.96 -4.19 -8.59
C THR A 132 -4.44 -2.77 -8.73
N THR A 133 -5.35 -1.80 -8.66
CA THR A 133 -5.05 -0.40 -8.99
C THR A 133 -4.08 0.22 -7.99
N VAL A 134 -4.16 -0.14 -6.71
CA VAL A 134 -3.18 0.28 -5.68
C VAL A 134 -1.74 -0.06 -6.08
N ALA A 135 -1.49 -1.24 -6.66
CA ALA A 135 -0.15 -1.62 -7.11
C ALA A 135 0.24 -0.86 -8.39
N ILE A 136 -0.69 -0.73 -9.35
CA ILE A 136 -0.47 0.02 -10.59
C ILE A 136 -0.09 1.47 -10.30
N PHE A 137 -0.81 2.16 -9.41
CA PHE A 137 -0.49 3.54 -9.01
C PHE A 137 0.90 3.63 -8.41
N MET A 138 1.30 2.67 -7.55
CA MET A 138 2.64 2.67 -6.97
C MET A 138 3.75 2.36 -7.98
N PHE A 139 3.50 1.55 -9.01
CA PHE A 139 4.44 1.37 -10.13
C PHE A 139 4.54 2.63 -11.00
N ILE A 140 3.42 3.28 -11.33
CA ILE A 140 3.43 4.55 -12.05
C ILE A 140 4.24 5.58 -11.27
N GLU A 141 3.95 5.73 -9.97
CA GLU A 141 4.70 6.62 -9.09
C GLU A 141 6.19 6.27 -9.10
N LEU A 142 6.54 4.98 -9.02
CA LEU A 142 7.92 4.51 -9.08
C LEU A 142 8.66 5.11 -10.28
N LEU A 143 8.01 5.09 -11.45
CA LEU A 143 8.58 5.51 -12.72
C LEU A 143 8.61 7.04 -12.88
N ILE A 144 7.52 7.74 -12.56
CA ILE A 144 7.37 9.16 -12.94
C ILE A 144 8.00 10.13 -11.95
N THR A 145 8.14 9.75 -10.68
CA THR A 145 8.59 10.65 -9.64
C THR A 145 10.02 10.34 -9.21
N ASN A 146 10.89 11.35 -9.16
CA ASN A 146 12.19 11.18 -8.50
C ASN A 146 11.95 11.05 -7.01
N ARG A 147 12.64 10.15 -6.32
CA ARG A 147 12.61 9.96 -4.87
C ARG A 147 14.01 9.84 -4.32
N ASN A 148 14.25 10.38 -3.12
CA ASN A 148 15.44 10.06 -2.36
C ASN A 148 15.07 8.90 -1.43
N TYR A 149 15.23 7.68 -1.91
CA TYR A 149 14.90 6.51 -1.12
C TYR A 149 15.58 6.60 0.26
N PRO A 150 14.85 6.38 1.38
CA PRO A 150 15.46 6.41 2.70
C PRO A 150 16.56 5.36 2.79
N SER A 151 17.44 5.47 3.78
CA SER A 151 18.40 4.39 4.03
C SER A 151 17.66 3.08 4.26
N ARG A 152 18.23 1.96 3.79
CA ARG A 152 17.59 0.63 3.90
C ARG A 152 17.08 0.34 5.31
N LYS A 153 17.86 0.69 6.33
CA LYS A 153 17.48 0.53 7.74
C LYS A 153 16.22 1.32 8.10
N VAL A 154 16.12 2.58 7.67
CA VAL A 154 14.96 3.44 7.96
C VAL A 154 13.72 2.93 7.23
N GLY A 155 13.82 2.65 5.93
CA GLY A 155 12.67 2.18 5.16
C GLY A 155 12.18 0.79 5.61
N LEU A 156 13.09 -0.17 5.83
CA LEU A 156 12.72 -1.46 6.41
C LEU A 156 12.13 -1.30 7.81
N SER A 157 12.69 -0.43 8.67
CA SER A 157 12.12 -0.20 10.00
C SER A 157 10.70 0.35 9.91
N ALA A 158 10.44 1.35 9.06
CA ALA A 158 9.10 1.93 8.90
C ALA A 158 8.10 0.87 8.36
N MET A 159 8.54 0.09 7.37
CA MET A 159 7.74 -0.98 6.78
C MET A 159 7.43 -2.09 7.79
N SER A 160 8.44 -2.57 8.53
CA SER A 160 8.26 -3.59 9.57
C SER A 160 7.36 -3.09 10.69
N THR A 161 7.47 -1.83 11.11
CA THR A 161 6.55 -1.24 12.10
C THR A 161 5.11 -1.29 11.60
N PHE A 162 4.83 -0.91 10.35
CA PHE A 162 3.49 -0.99 9.78
C PHE A 162 2.94 -2.42 9.77
N ILE A 163 3.75 -3.40 9.30
CA ILE A 163 3.33 -4.80 9.23
C ILE A 163 3.09 -5.38 10.62
N VAL A 164 3.97 -5.11 11.58
CA VAL A 164 3.81 -5.58 12.97
C VAL A 164 2.54 -4.98 13.59
N LEU A 165 2.27 -3.70 13.40
CA LEU A 165 1.04 -3.07 13.89
C LEU A 165 -0.21 -3.74 13.30
N TYR A 166 -0.22 -4.02 12.00
CA TYR A 166 -1.32 -4.74 11.37
C TYR A 166 -1.46 -6.18 11.91
N ILE A 167 -0.37 -6.95 12.01
CA ILE A 167 -0.42 -8.33 12.51
C ILE A 167 -0.87 -8.36 13.96
N SER A 168 -0.37 -7.45 14.80
CA SER A 168 -0.83 -7.31 16.19
C SER A 168 -2.33 -7.05 16.25
N TRP A 169 -2.84 -6.10 15.45
CA TRP A 169 -4.27 -5.83 15.37
C TRP A 169 -5.07 -7.04 14.88
N TYR A 170 -4.61 -7.70 13.81
CA TYR A 170 -5.24 -8.89 13.22
C TYR A 170 -5.39 -10.02 14.25
N LEU A 171 -4.32 -10.30 15.00
CA LEU A 171 -4.32 -11.30 16.07
C LEU A 171 -5.20 -10.86 17.25
N THR A 172 -5.14 -9.60 17.67
CA THR A 172 -6.00 -9.06 18.73
C THR A 172 -7.47 -9.26 18.40
N VAL A 173 -7.90 -8.92 17.18
CA VAL A 173 -9.30 -9.13 16.78
C VAL A 173 -9.67 -10.61 16.83
N TYR A 174 -8.81 -11.51 16.33
CA TYR A 174 -9.08 -12.94 16.43
C TYR A 174 -9.19 -13.41 17.89
N PHE A 175 -8.28 -13.02 18.78
CA PHE A 175 -8.34 -13.43 20.18
C PHE A 175 -9.53 -12.84 20.94
N MET A 176 -10.04 -11.68 20.51
CA MET A 176 -11.25 -11.07 21.08
C MET A 176 -12.55 -11.68 20.56
N THR A 177 -12.58 -12.08 19.28
CA THR A 177 -13.84 -12.41 18.58
C THR A 177 -13.94 -13.88 18.18
N GLY A 178 -12.83 -14.60 18.07
CA GLY A 178 -12.75 -15.94 17.49
C GLY A 178 -12.99 -15.96 15.97
N THR A 179 -12.90 -14.82 15.28
CA THR A 179 -13.21 -14.69 13.85
C THR A 179 -12.00 -14.17 13.07
N TRP A 180 -11.65 -14.85 11.98
CA TRP A 180 -10.63 -14.38 11.03
C TRP A 180 -11.24 -13.47 9.96
N ALA A 181 -10.42 -12.62 9.34
CA ALA A 181 -10.88 -11.81 8.20
C ALA A 181 -11.02 -12.65 6.92
N TYR A 182 -10.26 -13.73 6.79
CA TYR A 182 -10.24 -14.59 5.62
C TYR A 182 -10.39 -16.06 6.01
N PRO A 183 -11.24 -16.84 5.29
CA PRO A 183 -11.42 -18.28 5.50
C PRO A 183 -10.11 -19.08 5.48
N LEU A 184 -9.10 -18.62 4.73
CA LEU A 184 -7.76 -19.21 4.72
C LEU A 184 -7.24 -19.57 6.12
N PHE A 185 -7.45 -18.70 7.11
CA PHE A 185 -6.91 -18.93 8.45
C PHE A 185 -7.71 -19.96 9.25
N ASP A 186 -8.98 -20.22 8.90
CA ASP A 186 -9.76 -21.31 9.49
C ASP A 186 -9.20 -22.68 9.10
N GLU A 187 -8.69 -22.81 7.88
CA GLU A 187 -8.09 -24.05 7.35
C GLU A 187 -6.70 -24.37 7.92
N LEU A 188 -6.00 -23.36 8.44
CA LEU A 188 -4.64 -23.51 8.96
C LEU A 188 -4.64 -23.76 10.47
N ASN A 189 -3.87 -24.76 10.91
CA ASN A 189 -3.52 -24.88 12.33
C ASN A 189 -2.50 -23.80 12.75
N TRP A 190 -2.30 -23.60 14.05
CA TRP A 190 -1.41 -22.55 14.56
C TRP A 190 0.02 -22.56 14.01
N PRO A 191 0.73 -23.71 13.95
CA PRO A 191 2.05 -23.75 13.30
C PRO A 191 2.02 -23.21 11.86
N LEU A 192 1.05 -23.62 11.05
CA LEU A 192 0.92 -23.16 9.66
C LEU A 192 0.53 -21.68 9.58
N ARG A 193 -0.31 -21.17 10.49
CA ARG A 193 -0.62 -19.72 10.58
C ARG A 193 0.64 -18.90 10.84
N ILE A 194 1.50 -19.35 11.76
CA ILE A 194 2.78 -18.69 12.06
C ILE A 194 3.70 -18.71 10.84
N VAL A 195 3.84 -19.86 10.18
CA VAL A 195 4.64 -20.00 8.95
C VAL A 195 4.11 -19.07 7.86
N PHE A 196 2.79 -19.01 7.66
CA PHE A 196 2.16 -18.14 6.66
C PHE A 196 2.44 -16.66 6.92
N LEU A 197 2.30 -16.20 8.17
CA LEU A 197 2.58 -14.81 8.56
C LEU A 197 4.06 -14.46 8.39
N LEU A 198 4.98 -15.35 8.80
CA LEU A 198 6.42 -15.15 8.63
C LEU A 198 6.82 -15.14 7.15
N PHE A 199 6.31 -16.08 6.36
CA PHE A 199 6.56 -16.13 4.92
C PHE A 199 6.05 -14.85 4.24
N SER A 200 4.84 -14.42 4.57
CA SER A 200 4.25 -13.17 4.07
C SER A 200 5.13 -11.97 4.37
N TYR A 201 5.61 -11.84 5.61
CA TYR A 201 6.54 -10.77 5.98
C TYR A 201 7.84 -10.81 5.15
N LEU A 202 8.42 -11.99 4.94
CA LEU A 202 9.63 -12.15 4.11
C LEU A 202 9.40 -11.78 2.64
N VAL A 203 8.21 -12.07 2.09
CA VAL A 203 7.83 -11.62 0.75
C VAL A 203 7.77 -10.10 0.68
N VAL A 204 7.17 -9.43 1.68
CA VAL A 204 7.13 -7.96 1.73
C VAL A 204 8.55 -7.36 1.81
N VAL A 205 9.45 -7.97 2.59
CA VAL A 205 10.88 -7.59 2.63
C VAL A 205 11.54 -7.76 1.27
N ALA A 206 11.29 -8.88 0.57
CA ALA A 206 11.85 -9.11 -0.76
C ALA A 206 11.35 -8.05 -1.77
N ILE A 207 10.05 -7.74 -1.74
CA ILE A 207 9.45 -6.69 -2.58
C ILE A 207 10.08 -5.34 -2.28
N TYR A 208 10.31 -4.98 -1.01
CA TYR A 208 11.00 -3.75 -0.63
C TYR A 208 12.39 -3.66 -1.26
N ILE A 209 13.19 -4.74 -1.18
CA ILE A 209 14.55 -4.76 -1.74
C ILE A 209 14.52 -4.62 -3.26
N VAL A 210 13.53 -5.23 -3.93
CA VAL A 210 13.31 -5.04 -5.36
C VAL A 210 12.92 -3.59 -5.67
N ALA A 211 12.00 -3.00 -4.91
CA ALA A 211 11.56 -1.62 -5.07
C ALA A 211 12.72 -0.62 -4.93
N GLU A 212 13.59 -0.82 -3.94
CA GLU A 212 14.80 -0.02 -3.74
C GLU A 212 15.71 -0.08 -4.98
N LYS A 213 15.97 -1.27 -5.52
CA LYS A 213 16.77 -1.46 -6.74
C LYS A 213 16.12 -0.81 -7.97
N LEU A 214 14.81 -1.02 -8.17
CA LEU A 214 14.06 -0.43 -9.27
C LEU A 214 14.07 1.10 -9.18
N ASN A 215 14.00 1.67 -7.98
CA ASN A 215 14.09 3.12 -7.80
C ASN A 215 15.44 3.67 -8.28
N TYR A 216 16.57 2.99 -8.02
CA TYR A 216 17.88 3.41 -8.52
C TYR A 216 17.99 3.30 -10.05
N ILE A 217 17.43 2.26 -10.66
CA ILE A 217 17.38 2.09 -12.12
C ILE A 217 16.52 3.18 -12.77
N ALA A 218 15.33 3.43 -12.21
CA ALA A 218 14.43 4.47 -12.67
C ALA A 218 15.02 5.89 -12.50
N ALA A 219 15.84 6.11 -11.46
CA ALA A 219 16.54 7.38 -11.27
C ALA A 219 17.67 7.57 -12.29
N GLY A 220 18.47 6.54 -12.57
CA GLY A 220 19.60 6.60 -13.52
C GLY A 220 19.19 6.70 -14.99
N SER A 221 17.97 6.29 -15.34
CA SER A 221 17.42 6.36 -16.71
C SER A 221 16.76 7.71 -17.04
N LYS A 222 16.55 8.59 -16.05
CA LYS A 222 15.96 9.91 -16.29
C LYS A 222 17.04 10.84 -16.84
N PRO A 223 16.82 11.45 -18.03
CA PRO A 223 17.82 12.35 -18.61
C PRO A 223 18.09 13.49 -17.64
N GLU A 224 19.36 13.66 -17.24
CA GLU A 224 19.81 14.87 -16.56
C GLU A 224 19.44 16.04 -17.46
N LYS A 225 18.45 16.84 -17.05
CA LYS A 225 18.28 18.17 -17.64
C LYS A 225 19.52 18.96 -17.23
N ASN A 226 20.51 18.97 -18.12
CA ASN A 226 21.74 19.74 -18.06
C ASN A 226 21.46 21.14 -17.51
N LEU A 227 21.81 21.37 -16.24
CA LEU A 227 22.07 22.72 -15.74
C LEU A 227 23.48 23.10 -16.15
N SER A 228 23.74 23.19 -17.46
CA SER A 228 24.91 23.87 -18.00
C SER A 228 24.67 25.38 -17.97
N GLY A 229 24.64 25.95 -16.77
CA GLY A 229 24.86 27.38 -16.57
C GLY A 229 26.37 27.64 -16.56
N LYS A 230 26.93 27.97 -17.73
CA LYS A 230 28.32 28.38 -17.92
C LYS A 230 28.79 29.34 -16.81
N HIS A 231 29.72 28.90 -15.97
CA HIS A 231 30.72 29.80 -15.39
C HIS A 231 32.08 29.48 -16.01
N LYS A 232 32.29 29.99 -17.24
CA LYS A 232 33.65 30.32 -17.69
C LYS A 232 33.90 31.77 -17.25
N LYS A 233 34.59 31.93 -16.12
CA LYS A 233 35.24 33.21 -15.79
C LYS A 233 36.38 33.40 -16.80
N ARG A 234 36.31 34.48 -17.58
CA ARG A 234 37.49 35.17 -18.11
C ARG A 234 37.86 36.24 -17.09
#